data_AF-A0A2D4NKX1-F1
#
_entry.id   AF-A0A2D4NKX1-F1
#
_cell.length_a   1.000
_cell.length_b   1.000
_cell.length_c   1.000
_cell.angle_alpha   90.00
_cell.angle_beta   90.00
_cell.angle_gamma   90.00
#
_symmetry.space_group_name_H-M   'P 1'
#
loop_
_entity.id
_entity.type
_entity.pdbx_description
1 polymer ?
#
loop_
_entity_poly.entity_id
_entity_poly.type
_entity_poly.pdbx_seq_one_letter_code
_entity_poly.pdbx_strand_id
1 'polypeptide(L)'
;HYWDRETQRERSQEEASTTDLETGRIRYNQSEGLHTWQLMYGCELQTDGSKRGFAQYGYDGRTFLTFDKETLAWVAPDPQAQITKRRWDHIPGNNQGIKSYLEETCIEWLEKYLSYGKETLLRTEPPGVTVRGKTEVE
;
A
#
# COMPACT_ATOMS: atom_id res chain seq x y z
N HIS A 1 -9.74 -12.17 -18.51
CA HIS A 1 -10.83 -11.50 -17.75
C HIS A 1 -10.20 -10.51 -16.75
N TYR A 2 -10.92 -9.50 -16.24
CA TYR A 2 -10.35 -8.53 -15.26
C TYR A 2 -9.77 -9.25 -14.03
N TRP A 3 -10.55 -10.15 -13.45
CA TRP A 3 -10.13 -10.94 -12.28
C TRP A 3 -8.93 -11.85 -12.54
N ASP A 4 -8.77 -12.40 -13.75
CA ASP A 4 -7.60 -13.22 -14.07
C ASP A 4 -6.31 -12.38 -14.02
N ARG A 5 -6.37 -11.15 -14.56
CA ARG A 5 -5.23 -10.22 -14.57
C ARG A 5 -4.86 -9.82 -13.14
N GLU A 6 -5.85 -9.43 -12.34
CA GLU A 6 -5.59 -9.05 -10.94
C GLU A 6 -5.06 -10.26 -10.14
N THR A 7 -5.63 -11.45 -10.33
CA THR A 7 -5.14 -12.67 -9.68
C THR A 7 -3.69 -12.97 -10.04
N GLN A 8 -3.32 -12.84 -11.32
CA GLN A 8 -1.94 -13.03 -11.75
C GLN A 8 -1.00 -11.99 -11.14
N ARG A 9 -1.44 -10.73 -11.06
CA ARG A 9 -0.67 -9.64 -10.44
C ARG A 9 -0.41 -9.92 -8.96
N GLU A 10 -1.44 -10.33 -8.21
CA GLU A 10 -1.29 -10.63 -6.78
C GLU A 10 -0.36 -11.83 -6.53
N ARG A 11 -0.39 -12.86 -7.39
CA ARG A 11 0.57 -13.98 -7.30
C ARG A 11 2.01 -13.54 -7.52
N SER A 12 2.26 -12.70 -8.52
CA SER A 12 3.60 -12.13 -8.74
C SER A 12 4.05 -11.27 -7.54
N GLN A 13 3.11 -10.56 -6.89
CA GLN A 13 3.39 -9.77 -5.70
C GLN A 13 3.67 -10.65 -4.47
N GLU A 14 3.01 -11.78 -4.32
CA GLU A 14 3.26 -12.76 -3.25
C GLU A 14 4.70 -13.31 -3.33
N GLU A 15 5.13 -13.72 -4.53
CA GLU A 15 6.50 -14.21 -4.76
C GLU A 15 7.56 -13.12 -4.47
N ALA A 16 7.31 -11.90 -4.93
CA ALA A 16 8.19 -10.76 -4.68
C ALA A 16 8.28 -10.44 -3.18
N SER A 17 7.14 -10.40 -2.48
CA SER A 17 7.07 -10.10 -1.05
C SER A 17 7.80 -11.15 -0.19
N THR A 18 7.74 -12.41 -0.60
CA THR A 18 8.49 -13.50 0.06
C THR A 18 10.00 -13.28 -0.06
N THR A 19 10.46 -12.85 -1.24
CA THR A 19 11.88 -12.52 -1.47
C THR A 19 12.31 -11.27 -0.69
N ASP A 20 11.43 -10.26 -0.63
CA ASP A 20 11.68 -9.02 0.10
C ASP A 20 11.76 -9.24 1.61
N LEU A 21 10.93 -10.13 2.18
CA LEU A 21 10.99 -10.54 3.59
C LEU A 21 12.37 -11.11 3.95
N GLU A 22 12.88 -12.04 3.15
CA GLU A 22 14.19 -12.65 3.40
C GLU A 22 15.33 -11.63 3.20
N THR A 23 15.20 -10.74 2.21
CA THR A 23 16.13 -9.64 2.00
C THR A 23 16.17 -8.69 3.19
N GLY A 24 15.01 -8.33 3.75
CA GLY A 24 14.90 -7.53 4.96
C GLY A 24 15.60 -8.23 6.12
N ARG A 25 15.24 -9.48 6.38
CA ARG A 25 15.79 -10.30 7.47
C ARG A 25 17.32 -10.35 7.45
N ILE A 26 17.91 -10.59 6.29
CA ILE A 26 19.38 -10.62 6.12
C ILE A 26 19.99 -9.24 6.41
N ARG A 27 19.42 -8.16 5.87
CA ARG A 27 19.98 -6.81 6.02
C ARG A 27 19.93 -6.28 7.45
N TYR A 28 18.90 -6.65 8.20
CA TYR A 28 18.78 -6.31 9.62
C TYR A 28 19.53 -7.30 10.53
N ASN A 29 20.26 -8.27 9.96
CA ASN A 29 20.99 -9.32 10.69
C ASN A 29 20.09 -10.12 11.67
N GLN A 30 18.86 -10.41 11.26
CA GLN A 30 17.89 -11.12 12.07
C GLN A 30 17.93 -12.62 11.74
N SER A 31 18.14 -13.48 12.73
CA SER A 31 18.27 -14.93 12.52
C SER A 31 16.99 -15.71 12.81
N GLU A 32 16.17 -15.23 13.75
CA GLU A 32 14.97 -15.91 14.26
C GLU A 32 13.88 -14.88 14.56
N GLY A 33 12.62 -15.33 14.56
CA GLY A 33 11.46 -14.51 14.85
C GLY A 33 10.49 -14.36 13.68
N LEU A 34 9.32 -13.78 13.96
CA LEU A 34 8.33 -13.43 12.95
C LEU A 34 8.59 -12.00 12.49
N HIS A 35 8.69 -11.83 11.17
CA HIS A 35 8.87 -10.53 10.52
C HIS A 35 7.73 -10.24 9.57
N THR A 36 7.48 -8.97 9.30
CA THR A 36 6.42 -8.54 8.39
C THR A 36 6.94 -7.66 7.27
N TRP A 37 6.40 -7.86 6.07
CA TRP A 37 6.60 -7.00 4.91
C TRP A 37 5.23 -6.53 4.46
N GLN A 38 5.09 -5.23 4.28
CA GLN A 38 3.81 -4.60 3.97
C GLN A 38 4.01 -3.66 2.79
N LEU A 39 3.11 -3.73 1.81
CA LEU A 39 3.03 -2.79 0.71
C LEU A 39 1.68 -2.08 0.81
N MET A 40 1.73 -0.76 0.87
CA MET A 40 0.56 0.12 0.82
C MET A 40 0.73 1.05 -0.37
N TYR A 41 -0.16 0.93 -1.36
CA TYR A 41 -0.13 1.76 -2.56
C TYR A 41 -1.54 1.99 -3.07
N GLY A 42 -1.74 3.11 -3.74
CA GLY A 42 -3.07 3.51 -4.22
C GLY A 42 -3.16 5.00 -4.49
N CYS A 43 -4.39 5.44 -4.68
CA CYS A 43 -4.69 6.81 -5.04
C CYS A 43 -5.98 7.28 -4.36
N GLU A 44 -6.09 8.59 -4.24
CA GLU A 44 -7.25 9.29 -3.69
C GLU A 44 -7.77 10.28 -4.73
N LEU A 45 -9.09 10.34 -4.87
CA LEU A 45 -9.80 11.38 -5.60
C LEU A 45 -10.63 12.18 -4.60
N GLN A 46 -10.27 13.45 -4.41
CA GLN A 46 -10.95 14.34 -3.47
C GLN A 46 -12.10 15.09 -4.12
N THR A 47 -12.99 15.66 -3.29
CA THR A 47 -14.19 16.38 -3.74
C THR A 47 -13.90 17.65 -4.54
N ASP A 48 -12.74 18.26 -4.32
CA ASP A 48 -12.25 19.41 -5.09
C ASP A 48 -11.61 19.00 -6.44
N GLY A 49 -11.62 17.70 -6.77
CA GLY A 49 -11.01 17.13 -7.96
C GLY A 49 -9.50 16.87 -7.81
N SER A 50 -8.89 17.20 -6.67
CA SER A 50 -7.47 16.95 -6.46
C SER A 50 -7.19 15.45 -6.30
N LYS A 51 -6.09 15.01 -6.92
CA LYS A 51 -5.68 13.62 -6.98
C LYS A 51 -4.42 13.42 -6.16
N ARG A 52 -4.37 12.38 -5.35
CA ARG A 52 -3.14 11.95 -4.66
C ARG A 52 -2.82 10.52 -5.02
N GLY A 53 -1.53 10.20 -4.96
CA GLY A 53 -1.04 8.85 -5.18
C GLY A 53 0.07 8.56 -4.19
N PHE A 54 0.08 7.36 -3.63
CA PHE A 54 1.04 6.94 -2.62
C PHE A 54 1.52 5.53 -2.90
N ALA A 55 2.78 5.26 -2.56
CA ALA A 55 3.35 3.92 -2.49
C ALA A 55 4.38 3.87 -1.36
N GLN A 56 4.21 2.93 -0.45
CA GLN A 56 5.03 2.78 0.74
C GLN A 56 5.23 1.30 1.05
N TYR A 57 6.47 0.97 1.39
CA TYR A 57 6.85 -0.32 1.93
C TYR A 57 7.12 -0.19 3.42
N GLY A 58 6.64 -1.16 4.19
CA GLY A 58 6.87 -1.31 5.62
C GLY A 58 7.57 -2.62 5.95
N TYR A 59 8.46 -2.57 6.94
CA TYR A 59 9.12 -3.74 7.50
C TYR A 59 9.01 -3.70 9.03
N ASP A 60 8.50 -4.77 9.65
CA ASP A 60 8.25 -4.88 11.08
C ASP A 60 7.46 -3.67 11.65
N GLY A 61 6.45 -3.22 10.89
CA GLY A 61 5.59 -2.08 11.23
C GLY A 61 6.24 -0.69 11.12
N ARG A 62 7.48 -0.61 10.65
CA ARG A 62 8.20 0.66 10.41
C ARG A 62 8.25 0.98 8.92
N THR A 63 8.27 2.27 8.58
CA THR A 63 8.49 2.69 7.19
C THR A 63 9.85 2.23 6.69
N PHE A 64 9.85 1.43 5.64
CA PHE A 64 11.04 0.94 4.96
C PHE A 64 11.39 1.83 3.76
N LEU A 65 10.41 2.08 2.87
CA LEU A 65 10.55 2.98 1.73
C LEU A 65 9.26 3.74 1.47
N THR A 66 9.35 4.98 1.01
CA THR A 66 8.22 5.77 0.51
C THR A 66 8.57 6.32 -0.87
N PHE A 67 7.64 6.26 -1.83
CA PHE A 67 7.88 6.80 -3.16
C PHE A 67 7.55 8.29 -3.20
N ASP A 68 8.53 9.10 -3.64
CA ASP A 68 8.33 10.50 -3.94
C ASP A 68 8.09 10.66 -5.45
N LYS A 69 6.84 10.96 -5.82
CA LYS A 69 6.41 11.11 -7.23
C LYS A 69 6.97 12.38 -7.87
N GLU A 70 7.34 13.39 -7.10
CA GLU A 70 7.87 14.65 -7.63
C GLU A 70 9.32 14.48 -8.08
N THR A 71 10.10 13.76 -7.28
CA THR A 71 11.51 13.48 -7.59
C THR A 71 11.72 12.16 -8.34
N LEU A 72 10.67 11.35 -8.52
CA LEU A 72 10.73 10.00 -9.12
C LEU A 72 11.75 9.11 -8.40
N ALA A 73 11.81 9.22 -7.07
CA ALA A 73 12.80 8.52 -6.26
C ALA A 73 12.17 7.94 -4.99
N TRP A 74 12.76 6.85 -4.51
CA TRP A 74 12.40 6.30 -3.21
C TRP A 74 13.06 7.07 -2.07
N VAL A 75 12.37 7.19 -0.94
CA VAL A 75 12.88 7.77 0.31
C VAL A 75 13.06 6.64 1.31
N ALA A 76 14.29 6.48 1.81
CA ALA A 76 14.68 5.44 2.76
C ALA A 76 15.05 6.07 4.10
N PRO A 77 14.16 6.05 5.12
CA PRO A 77 14.48 6.59 6.44
C PRO A 77 15.50 5.73 7.20
N ASP A 78 15.60 4.43 6.90
CA ASP A 78 16.53 3.50 7.53
C ASP A 78 17.79 3.27 6.66
N PRO A 79 19.02 3.28 7.23
CA PRO A 79 20.24 2.86 6.54
C PRO A 79 20.15 1.51 5.82
N GLN A 80 19.46 0.51 6.39
CA GLN A 80 19.31 -0.82 5.78
C GLN A 80 18.42 -0.81 4.52
N ALA A 81 17.53 0.18 4.42
CA ALA A 81 16.67 0.38 3.25
C ALA A 81 17.41 1.10 2.09
N GLN A 82 18.52 1.80 2.37
CA GLN A 82 19.27 2.57 1.36
C GLN A 82 19.78 1.70 0.21
N ILE A 83 20.11 0.44 0.46
CA ILE A 83 20.54 -0.50 -0.58
C ILE A 83 19.39 -0.78 -1.56
N THR A 84 18.17 -0.99 -1.06
CA THR A 84 16.99 -1.18 -1.94
C THR A 84 16.69 0.10 -2.70
N LYS A 85 16.68 1.25 -2.01
CA LYS A 85 16.50 2.56 -2.66
C LYS A 85 17.43 2.74 -3.85
N ARG A 86 18.74 2.57 -3.66
CA ARG A 86 19.74 2.73 -4.74
C ARG A 86 19.48 1.77 -5.91
N ARG A 87 19.13 0.52 -5.62
CA ARG A 87 18.83 -0.48 -6.65
C ARG A 87 17.58 -0.12 -7.46
N TRP A 88 16.52 0.33 -6.80
CA TRP A 88 15.26 0.66 -7.46
C TRP A 88 15.34 1.98 -8.22
N ASP A 89 15.97 3.01 -7.64
CA ASP A 89 16.19 4.30 -8.32
C ASP A 89 17.12 4.18 -9.55
N HIS A 90 17.94 3.13 -9.63
CA HIS A 90 18.75 2.86 -10.81
C HIS A 90 17.95 2.30 -12.00
N ILE A 91 16.63 2.11 -11.85
CA ILE A 91 15.73 1.66 -12.92
C ILE A 91 14.68 2.74 -13.19
N PRO A 92 15.02 3.83 -13.92
CA PRO A 92 14.12 4.97 -14.11
C PRO A 92 12.76 4.61 -14.73
N GLY A 93 12.74 3.60 -15.62
CA GLY A 93 11.51 3.12 -16.25
C GLY A 93 10.49 2.60 -15.25
N ASN A 94 10.94 1.96 -14.15
CA ASN A 94 10.05 1.46 -13.11
C ASN A 94 9.45 2.62 -12.32
N ASN A 95 10.26 3.60 -11.92
CA ASN A 95 9.79 4.77 -11.18
C ASN A 95 8.79 5.59 -12.00
N GLN A 96 9.02 5.74 -13.31
CA GLN A 96 8.07 6.38 -14.22
C GLN A 96 6.76 5.59 -14.34
N GLY A 97 6.83 4.26 -14.42
CA GLY A 97 5.67 3.38 -14.45
C GLY A 97 4.84 3.48 -13.17
N ILE A 98 5.48 3.54 -12.00
CA ILE A 98 4.81 3.74 -10.71
C ILE A 98 4.11 5.09 -10.70
N LYS A 99 4.77 6.18 -11.14
CA LYS A 99 4.15 7.50 -11.23
C LYS A 99 2.90 7.48 -12.12
N SER A 100 2.99 6.95 -13.34
CA SER A 100 1.86 6.85 -14.26
C SER A 100 0.72 6.01 -13.66
N TYR A 101 1.03 4.89 -12.99
CA TYR A 101 0.01 4.12 -12.30
C TYR A 101 -0.70 4.95 -11.22
N LEU A 102 0.05 5.65 -10.37
CA LEU A 102 -0.50 6.40 -9.24
C LEU A 102 -1.29 7.65 -9.65
N GLU A 103 -0.97 8.26 -10.79
CA GLU A 103 -1.60 9.50 -11.26
C GLU A 103 -2.75 9.27 -12.25
N GLU A 104 -2.68 8.18 -13.03
CA GLU A 104 -3.62 7.91 -14.13
C GLU A 104 -4.36 6.60 -13.88
N THR A 105 -3.66 5.47 -14.00
CA THR A 105 -4.30 4.14 -14.03
C THR A 105 -5.12 3.87 -12.77
N CYS A 106 -4.58 4.18 -11.60
CA CYS A 106 -5.27 3.98 -10.33
C CYS A 106 -6.55 4.83 -10.26
N ILE A 107 -6.50 6.08 -10.71
CA ILE A 107 -7.64 7.00 -10.70
C ILE A 107 -8.73 6.50 -11.65
N GLU A 108 -8.37 6.06 -12.86
CA GLU A 108 -9.32 5.48 -13.81
C GLU A 108 -10.03 4.24 -13.24
N TRP A 109 -9.29 3.38 -12.54
CA TRP A 109 -9.89 2.21 -11.88
C TRP A 109 -10.76 2.61 -10.69
N LEU A 110 -10.34 3.59 -9.90
CA LEU A 110 -11.13 4.13 -8.80
C LEU A 110 -12.48 4.66 -9.30
N GLU A 111 -12.50 5.46 -10.38
CA GLU A 111 -13.73 5.97 -10.99
C GLU A 111 -14.65 4.83 -11.47
N LYS A 112 -14.09 3.78 -12.07
CA LYS A 112 -14.85 2.58 -12.47
C LYS A 112 -15.46 1.86 -11.27
N TYR A 113 -14.69 1.63 -10.20
CA TYR A 113 -15.20 0.96 -8.99
C TYR A 113 -16.26 1.79 -8.27
N LEU A 114 -16.09 3.11 -8.23
CA LEU A 114 -17.11 4.03 -7.70
C LEU A 114 -18.40 3.96 -8.51
N SER A 115 -18.30 3.85 -9.84
CA SER A 115 -19.46 3.66 -10.72
C SER A 115 -20.15 2.31 -10.49
N TYR A 116 -19.39 1.22 -10.45
CA TYR A 116 -19.94 -0.14 -10.27
C TYR A 116 -20.50 -0.37 -8.86
N GLY A 117 -19.85 0.19 -7.84
CA GLY A 117 -20.19 -0.01 -6.43
C GLY A 117 -21.09 1.07 -5.84
N LYS A 118 -21.58 2.03 -6.65
CA LYS A 118 -22.24 3.26 -6.19
C LYS A 118 -23.31 3.02 -5.12
N GLU A 119 -24.22 2.08 -5.35
CA GLU A 119 -25.33 1.80 -4.43
C GLU A 119 -24.84 1.29 -3.07
N THR A 120 -23.88 0.36 -3.08
CA THR A 120 -23.31 -0.22 -1.86
C THR A 120 -22.44 0.78 -1.10
N LEU A 121 -21.60 1.53 -1.82
CA LEU A 121 -20.64 2.48 -1.23
C LEU A 121 -21.31 3.71 -0.62
N LEU A 122 -22.47 4.13 -1.15
CA LEU A 122 -23.24 5.26 -0.62
C LEU A 122 -24.26 4.85 0.46
N ARG A 123 -24.39 3.55 0.75
CA ARG A 123 -25.33 3.06 1.75
C ARG A 123 -24.91 3.52 3.14
N THR A 124 -25.83 4.16 3.85
CA THR A 124 -25.66 4.56 5.26
C THR A 124 -26.66 3.78 6.11
N GLU A 125 -26.18 3.16 7.18
CA GLU A 125 -27.01 2.45 8.16
C GLU A 125 -26.84 3.11 9.54
N PRO A 126 -27.94 3.40 10.26
CA PRO A 126 -27.83 3.97 11.60
C PRO A 126 -27.26 2.94 12.58
N PRO A 127 -26.42 3.36 13.56
CA PRO A 127 -25.88 2.44 14.54
C PRO A 127 -26.98 1.95 15.49
N GLY A 128 -27.02 0.64 15.74
CA GLY A 128 -27.82 0.05 16.81
C GLY A 128 -27.15 0.28 18.17
N VAL A 129 -27.75 1.12 19.02
CA VAL A 129 -27.20 1.46 20.34
C VAL A 129 -27.95 0.72 21.44
N THR A 130 -27.23 0.05 22.34
CA THR A 130 -27.77 -0.55 23.56
C THR A 130 -26.95 -0.09 24.75
N VAL A 131 -27.60 0.51 25.74
CA VAL A 131 -26.96 0.93 27.00
C VAL A 131 -27.24 -0.12 28.07
N ARG A 132 -26.20 -0.52 28.82
CA ARG A 132 -26.33 -1.43 29.98
C ARG A 132 -25.66 -0.80 31.19
N GLY A 133 -26.35 -0.85 32.33
CA GLY A 133 -25.80 -0.52 33.65
C GLY A 133 -25.62 -1.77 34.50
N LYS A 134 -24.57 -1.80 35.32
CA LYS A 134 -24.43 -2.74 36.43
C LYS A 134 -24.31 -1.92 37.70
N THR A 135 -25.11 -2.24 38.71
CA THR A 135 -24.94 -1.73 40.06
C THR A 135 -24.04 -2.72 40.81
N GLU A 136 -22.93 -2.24 41.37
CA GLU A 136 -22.19 -3.02 42.36
C GLU A 136 -23.05 -3.08 43.63
N VAL A 137 -23.32 -4.30 44.08
CA VAL A 137 -23.99 -4.56 45.36
C VAL A 137 -22.87 -4.69 46.40
N GLU A 138 -22.91 -3.84 47.44
CA GLU A 138 -22.01 -3.91 48.61
C GLU A 138 -22.02 -5.28 49.30
#